data_AF-K7NZD8-F1
#
_entry.id   AF-K7NZD8-F1
#
_cell.length_a   1.000
_cell.length_b   1.000
_cell.length_c   1.000
_cell.angle_alpha   90.00
_cell.angle_beta   90.00
_cell.angle_gamma   90.00
#
_symmetry.space_group_name_H-M   'P 1'
#
loop_
_entity.id
_entity.type
_entity.pdbx_description
1 polymer ?
#
loop_
_entity_poly.entity_id
_entity_poly.type
_entity_poly.pdbx_seq_one_letter_code
_entity_poly.pdbx_strand_id
1 'polypeptide(L)' 'AFLTDTGRESAFAYNIQRYADVYTSKLENFLNYSSEAWLDPPYDVKIMPHHVKIPSSVLKTKAHQDG' A
#
# COMPACT_ATOMS: atom_id res chain seq x y z
N ALA A 1 -9.34 -1.44 -3.33
CA ALA A 1 -8.13 -2.06 -2.74
C ALA A 1 -8.33 -3.58 -2.74
N PHE A 2 -7.28 -4.35 -3.04
CA PHE A 2 -7.35 -5.83 -3.02
C PHE A 2 -7.09 -6.31 -1.59
N LEU A 3 -8.16 -6.37 -0.79
CA LEU A 3 -8.10 -6.73 0.62
C LEU A 3 -8.54 -8.17 0.86
N THR A 4 -8.09 -8.73 1.98
CA THR A 4 -8.63 -9.96 2.56
C THR A 4 -10.02 -9.70 3.14
N ASP A 5 -10.71 -10.78 3.51
CA ASP A 5 -11.94 -10.76 4.32
C ASP A 5 -11.78 -10.00 5.65
N THR A 6 -10.58 -10.01 6.21
CA THR A 6 -10.18 -9.28 7.42
C THR A 6 -9.77 -7.83 7.17
N GLY A 7 -9.87 -7.33 5.93
CA GLY A 7 -9.51 -5.96 5.56
C GLY A 7 -8.02 -5.68 5.48
N ARG A 8 -7.16 -6.70 5.55
CA ARG A 8 -5.70 -6.57 5.39
C ARG A 8 -5.33 -6.63 3.92
N GLU A 9 -4.12 -6.17 3.58
CA GLU A 9 -3.59 -6.29 2.24
C GLU A 9 -3.47 -7.77 1.83
N SER A 10 -3.99 -8.12 0.66
CA SER A 10 -3.95 -9.50 0.16
C SER A 10 -2.60 -9.83 -0.47
N ALA A 11 -2.28 -11.13 -0.58
CA ALA A 11 -1.11 -11.58 -1.34
C ALA A 11 -1.17 -11.14 -2.82
N PHE A 12 -2.38 -10.97 -3.37
CA PHE A 12 -2.57 -10.42 -4.71
C PHE A 12 -2.17 -8.94 -4.79
N ALA A 13 -2.59 -8.10 -3.82
CA ALA A 13 -2.13 -6.71 -3.74
C ALA A 13 -0.60 -6.62 -3.68
N TYR A 14 0.04 -7.44 -2.84
CA TYR A 14 1.49 -7.49 -2.74
C TYR A 14 2.17 -7.78 -4.09
N ASN A 15 1.66 -8.76 -4.84
CA ASN A 15 2.24 -9.11 -6.14
C ASN A 15 2.06 -8.00 -7.18
N ILE A 16 0.89 -7.35 -7.23
CA ILE A 16 0.67 -6.22 -8.13
C ILE A 16 1.64 -5.09 -7.80
N GLN A 17 1.76 -4.70 -6.52
CA GLN A 17 2.67 -3.64 -6.10
C GLN A 17 4.15 -3.99 -6.31
N ARG A 18 4.50 -5.28 -6.27
CA ARG A 18 5.89 -5.75 -6.44
C ARG A 18 6.32 -5.82 -7.91
N TYR A 19 5.41 -6.18 -8.82
CA TYR A 19 5.77 -6.57 -10.18
C TYR A 19 5.19 -5.69 -11.29
N ALA A 20 4.14 -4.92 -11.01
CA ALA A 20 3.56 -4.01 -12.00
C ALA A 20 3.96 -2.56 -11.68
N ASP A 21 4.74 -1.96 -12.56
CA ASP A 21 5.10 -0.53 -12.46
C ASP A 21 3.83 0.35 -12.52
N VAL A 22 2.90 -0.02 -13.39
CA VAL A 22 1.56 0.57 -13.48
C VAL A 22 0.53 -0.52 -13.75
N TYR A 23 -0.63 -0.42 -13.11
CA TYR A 23 -1.75 -1.31 -13.37
C TYR A 23 -3.06 -0.53 -13.51
N THR A 24 -3.99 -1.07 -14.28
CA THR A 24 -5.31 -0.49 -14.50
C THR A 24 -6.34 -1.59 -14.75
N SER A 25 -7.64 -1.27 -14.69
CA SER A 25 -8.70 -2.26 -14.86
C SER A 25 -8.83 -2.79 -16.28
N LYS A 26 -8.53 -1.97 -17.30
CA LYS A 26 -8.57 -2.33 -18.72
C LYS A 26 -7.53 -1.59 -19.53
N LEU A 27 -7.06 -2.19 -20.62
CA LEU A 27 -5.99 -1.63 -21.46
C LEU A 27 -6.36 -0.26 -22.05
N GLU A 28 -7.64 -0.04 -22.39
CA GLU A 28 -8.13 1.20 -22.99
C GLU A 28 -7.92 2.40 -22.07
N ASN A 29 -7.79 2.18 -20.76
CA ASN A 29 -7.50 3.25 -19.82
C ASN A 29 -6.12 3.89 -20.08
N PHE A 30 -5.16 3.15 -20.61
CA PHE A 30 -3.86 3.71 -21.02
C PHE A 30 -3.98 4.58 -22.27
N LEU A 31 -4.93 4.29 -23.16
CA LEU A 31 -5.14 5.06 -24.38
C LEU A 31 -5.74 6.46 -24.11
N ASN A 32 -6.25 6.69 -22.89
CA ASN A 32 -6.71 8.01 -22.45
C ASN A 32 -5.56 8.95 -22.07
N TYR A 33 -4.32 8.44 -22.01
CA TYR A 33 -3.12 9.23 -21.75
C TYR A 33 -2.34 9.47 -23.05
N SER A 34 -1.60 10.57 -23.09
CA SER A 34 -0.60 10.80 -24.15
C SER A 34 0.45 9.69 -24.15
N SER A 35 0.99 9.32 -25.32
CA SER A 35 2.14 8.43 -25.40
C SER A 35 3.37 8.96 -24.66
N GLU A 36 3.44 10.28 -24.50
CA GLU A 36 4.52 10.99 -23.80
C GLU A 36 4.16 11.32 -22.34
N ALA A 37 3.06 10.76 -21.80
CA ALA A 37 2.65 11.03 -20.43
C ALA A 37 3.64 10.43 -19.43
N TRP A 38 3.99 11.22 -18.42
CA TRP A 38 4.80 10.77 -17.29
C TRP A 38 3.87 10.23 -16.19
N LEU A 39 4.02 8.95 -15.87
CA LEU A 39 3.24 8.28 -14.82
C LEU A 39 4.08 8.22 -13.54
N ASP A 40 4.03 9.28 -12.76
CA ASP A 40 4.76 9.40 -11.50
C ASP A 40 3.85 9.08 -10.30
N PRO A 41 4.19 8.11 -9.43
CA PRO A 41 3.41 7.86 -8.23
C PRO A 41 3.39 9.10 -7.32
N PRO A 42 2.22 9.52 -6.79
CA PRO A 42 2.09 10.76 -6.01
C PRO A 42 2.89 10.76 -4.70
N TYR A 43 3.37 9.60 -4.25
CA TYR A 43 4.21 9.45 -3.08
C TYR A 43 5.22 8.31 -3.30
N ASP A 44 6.42 8.62 -3.79
CA ASP A 44 7.55 7.67 -3.77
C ASP A 44 8.08 7.42 -2.34
N VAL A 45 7.44 8.02 -1.33
CA VAL A 45 7.76 7.80 0.08
C VAL A 45 7.07 6.52 0.55
N LYS A 46 7.79 5.40 0.48
CA LYS A 46 7.48 4.24 1.32
C LYS A 46 7.64 4.65 2.79
N ILE A 47 6.52 4.90 3.45
CA ILE A 47 6.51 5.19 4.89
C ILE A 47 6.90 3.91 5.62
N MET A 48 8.16 3.83 6.05
CA MET A 48 8.66 2.76 6.88
C MET A 48 8.22 3.00 8.34
N PRO A 49 8.14 1.95 9.19
CA PRO A 49 7.71 2.12 10.57
C PRO A 49 8.48 3.19 11.37
N HIS A 50 9.76 3.42 11.04
CA HIS A 50 10.59 4.45 11.67
C HIS A 50 10.40 5.87 11.09
N HIS A 51 9.75 6.01 9.92
CA HIS A 51 9.38 7.31 9.37
C HIS A 51 8.22 7.94 10.14
N VAL A 52 7.41 7.13 10.82
CA VAL A 52 6.30 7.62 11.66
C VAL A 52 6.76 7.66 13.11
N LYS A 53 6.82 8.86 13.70
CA LYS A 53 6.93 9.01 15.15
C LYS A 53 5.59 8.62 15.77
N ILE A 54 5.36 7.34 16.04
CA ILE A 54 4.18 6.88 16.79
C ILE A 54 4.41 7.26 18.25
N PRO A 55 3.53 8.06 18.88
CA PRO A 55 3.61 8.32 20.31
C PRO A 55 3.59 7.00 21.08
N SER A 56 4.52 6.83 22.03
CA SER A 56 4.62 5.61 22.86
C SER A 56 3.32 5.30 23.61
N SER A 57 2.47 6.30 23.84
CA SER A 57 1.13 6.14 24.43
C SER A 57 0.18 5.25 23.62
N VAL A 58 0.37 5.14 22.30
CA VAL A 58 -0.46 4.34 21.39
C VAL A 58 0.00 2.87 21.35
N LEU A 59 1.28 2.60 21.65
CA LEU A 59 1.89 1.27 21.62
C LEU A 59 1.62 0.43 22.88
N LYS A 60 0.60 0.74 23.70
CA LYS A 60 0.17 -0.13 24.80
C LYS A 60 -0.40 -1.44 24.24
N THR A 61 0.46 -2.39 23.92
CA THR A 61 0.10 -3.80 23.87
C THR A 61 -0.36 -4.21 25.26
N LYS A 62 -1.48 -4.94 25.33
CA LYS A 62 -1.92 -5.59 26.56
C LYS A 62 -0.89 -6.66 26.91
N ALA A 63 0.19 -6.26 27.57
CA ALA A 63 0.93 -7.17 28.42
C ALA A 63 0.16 -7.27 29.74
N HIS A 64 0.00 -8.51 30.21
CA HIS A 64 -0.35 -8.93 31.57
C HIS A 64 -1.79 -9.44 31.80
N GLN A 65 -1.94 -10.76 31.77
CA GLN A 65 -2.66 -11.51 32.81
C GLN A 65 -2.21 -12.98 32.79
N ASP A 66 -1.02 -13.23 33.36
CA ASP A 66 -0.77 -14.50 34.04
C ASP A 66 -0.79 -14.17 35.54
N GLY A 67 -1.71 -14.80 36.24
CA GLY A 67 -1.81 -14.90 37.68
C GLY A 67 -2.06 -16.36 38.02
#